data_AF-A0A1C6RQW9-F1
#
_entry.id   AF-A0A1C6RQW9-F1
#
_cell.length_a   1.000
_cell.length_b   1.000
_cell.length_c   1.000
_cell.angle_alpha   90.00
_cell.angle_beta   90.00
_cell.angle_gamma   90.00
#
_symmetry.space_group_name_H-M   'P 1'
#
loop_
_entity.id
_entity.type
_entity.pdbx_description
1 polymer ?
#
loop_
_entity_poly.entity_id
_entity_poly.type
_entity_poly.pdbx_seq_one_letter_code
_entity_poly.pdbx_strand_id
1 'polypeptide(L)'
;MTKYTAVCVRSGNWWSISVPELRGVHSQARRLDQVEAMAREAIALMLDVSPRSFEVEVRPEISAEVAAARQARARLVEAERSAEKATVDAAKTLLEQGYTVRDAGSLLGISPQRVSQLTSSGCKPRKENRKRSAERTPSRKRRVVS
;
A
#
# COMPACT_ATOMS: atom_id res chain seq x y z
N MET A 1 -5.69 -23.34 -4.58
CA MET A 1 -4.86 -23.36 -5.80
C MET A 1 -3.52 -23.97 -5.42
N THR A 2 -3.01 -24.92 -6.20
CA THR A 2 -1.72 -25.57 -5.89
C THR A 2 -0.59 -24.58 -6.10
N LYS A 3 0.43 -24.61 -5.23
CA LYS A 3 1.58 -23.71 -5.28
C LYS A 3 2.87 -24.53 -5.24
N TYR A 4 3.80 -24.21 -6.13
CA TYR A 4 5.11 -24.85 -6.25
C TYR A 4 6.23 -23.86 -5.94
N THR A 5 7.32 -24.36 -5.37
CA THR A 5 8.48 -23.54 -5.02
C THR A 5 9.60 -23.72 -6.04
N ALA A 6 9.94 -22.67 -6.77
CA ALA A 6 11.11 -22.65 -7.64
C ALA A 6 12.34 -22.20 -6.84
N VAL A 7 13.14 -23.16 -6.39
CA VAL A 7 14.44 -22.87 -5.77
C VAL A 7 15.43 -22.55 -6.88
N CYS A 8 16.17 -21.45 -6.76
CA CYS A 8 17.17 -21.09 -7.75
C CYS A 8 18.51 -20.68 -7.16
N VAL A 9 19.57 -21.16 -7.80
CA VAL A 9 20.96 -20.97 -7.36
C VAL A 9 21.75 -20.33 -8.49
N ARG A 10 22.62 -19.38 -8.16
CA ARG A 10 23.50 -18.76 -9.15
C ARG A 10 24.60 -19.75 -9.56
N SER A 11 24.65 -20.09 -10.83
CA SER A 11 25.64 -21.00 -11.41
C SER A 11 26.34 -20.31 -12.59
N GLY A 12 27.47 -19.66 -12.30
CA GLY A 12 28.20 -18.84 -13.27
C GLY A 12 27.33 -17.69 -13.82
N ASN A 13 27.05 -17.74 -15.11
CA ASN A 13 26.24 -16.73 -15.82
C ASN A 13 24.73 -17.02 -15.84
N TRP A 14 24.29 -18.11 -15.19
CA TRP A 14 22.92 -18.58 -15.21
C TRP A 14 22.36 -18.75 -13.79
N TRP A 15 21.05 -18.83 -13.69
CA TRP A 15 20.31 -19.33 -12.55
C TRP A 15 19.88 -20.75 -12.86
N SER A 16 20.34 -21.71 -12.07
CA SER A 16 19.81 -23.07 -12.07
C SER A 16 18.52 -23.08 -11.28
N ILE A 17 17.48 -23.74 -11.78
CA ILE A 17 16.15 -23.76 -11.20
C ILE A 17 15.75 -25.22 -10.93
N SER A 18 15.24 -25.48 -9.73
CA SER A 18 14.67 -26.77 -9.34
C SER A 18 13.36 -26.57 -8.58
N VAL A 19 12.48 -27.58 -8.63
CA VAL A 19 11.20 -27.58 -7.93
C VAL A 19 11.18 -28.77 -6.97
N PRO A 20 11.46 -28.58 -5.67
CA PRO A 20 11.60 -29.68 -4.72
C PRO A 20 10.39 -30.61 -4.62
N GLU A 21 9.19 -30.07 -4.84
CA GLU A 21 7.93 -30.79 -4.82
C GLU A 21 7.76 -31.72 -6.04
N LEU A 22 8.49 -31.47 -7.14
CA LEU A 22 8.39 -32.19 -8.41
C LEU A 22 9.77 -32.68 -8.84
N ARG A 23 10.12 -33.90 -8.41
CA ARG A 23 11.39 -34.53 -8.79
C ARG A 23 11.50 -34.61 -10.32
N GLY A 24 12.63 -34.18 -10.86
CA GLY A 24 12.92 -34.16 -12.29
C GLY A 24 12.58 -32.85 -13.00
N VAL A 25 11.92 -31.89 -12.33
CA VAL A 25 11.72 -30.55 -12.90
C VAL A 25 12.98 -29.71 -12.68
N HIS A 26 13.67 -29.45 -13.80
CA HIS A 26 14.83 -28.59 -13.86
C HIS A 26 14.69 -27.60 -15.00
N SER A 27 15.12 -26.35 -14.75
CA SER A 27 15.15 -25.31 -15.77
C SER A 27 16.30 -24.35 -15.49
N GLN A 28 16.49 -23.36 -16.34
CA GLN A 28 17.53 -22.35 -16.17
C GLN A 28 17.13 -21.00 -16.77
N ALA A 29 17.66 -19.92 -16.20
CA ALA A 29 17.40 -18.56 -16.67
C ALA A 29 18.67 -17.70 -16.64
N ARG A 30 18.79 -16.69 -17.51
CA ARG A 30 19.95 -15.76 -17.47
C ARG A 30 19.83 -14.75 -16.33
N ARG A 31 18.59 -14.32 -16.08
CA ARG A 31 18.26 -13.29 -15.08
C ARG A 31 17.25 -13.85 -14.08
N LEU A 32 17.27 -13.29 -12.86
CA LEU A 32 16.42 -13.76 -11.77
C LEU A 32 14.92 -13.47 -12.03
N ASP A 33 14.61 -12.37 -12.72
CA ASP A 33 13.25 -12.00 -13.12
C ASP A 33 12.59 -12.99 -14.10
N GLN A 34 13.39 -13.81 -14.78
CA GLN A 34 12.92 -14.82 -15.73
C GLN A 34 12.64 -16.17 -15.06
N VAL A 35 13.11 -16.39 -13.82
CA VAL A 35 13.05 -17.70 -13.15
C VAL A 35 11.62 -18.19 -12.99
N GLU A 36 10.69 -17.31 -12.63
CA GLU A 36 9.28 -17.70 -12.44
C GLU A 36 8.68 -18.26 -13.73
N ALA A 37 8.88 -17.58 -14.86
CA ALA A 37 8.36 -18.00 -16.16
C ALA A 37 8.96 -19.35 -16.57
N MET A 38 10.28 -19.50 -16.44
CA MET A 38 10.99 -20.73 -16.82
C MET A 38 10.63 -21.93 -15.92
N ALA A 39 10.40 -21.69 -14.63
CA ALA A 39 9.90 -22.72 -13.72
C ALA A 39 8.47 -23.12 -14.07
N ARG A 40 7.60 -22.14 -14.32
CA ARG A 40 6.19 -22.35 -14.65
C ARG A 40 6.02 -23.18 -15.92
N GLU A 41 6.79 -22.88 -16.96
CA GLU A 41 6.80 -23.67 -18.20
C GLU A 41 7.24 -25.11 -17.95
N ALA A 42 8.32 -25.32 -17.20
CA ALA A 42 8.83 -26.67 -16.91
C ALA A 42 7.84 -27.50 -16.07
N ILE A 43 7.18 -26.90 -15.08
CA ILE A 43 6.15 -27.56 -14.27
C ILE A 43 4.93 -27.93 -15.13
N ALA A 44 4.45 -26.99 -15.94
CA ALA A 44 3.29 -27.21 -16.81
C ALA A 44 3.54 -28.35 -17.80
N LEU A 45 4.73 -28.39 -18.39
CA LEU A 45 5.15 -29.46 -19.30
C LEU A 45 5.22 -30.82 -18.60
N MET A 46 5.81 -30.87 -17.40
CA MET A 46 5.96 -32.11 -16.63
C MET A 46 4.63 -32.71 -16.19
N LEU A 47 3.68 -31.85 -15.79
CA LEU A 47 2.38 -32.28 -15.27
C LEU A 47 1.30 -32.40 -16.35
N ASP A 48 1.59 -31.97 -17.58
CA ASP A 48 0.64 -31.83 -18.68
C ASP A 48 -0.62 -31.03 -18.28
N VAL A 49 -0.38 -29.85 -17.69
CA VAL A 49 -1.44 -28.94 -17.23
C VAL A 49 -1.22 -27.52 -17.74
N SER A 50 -2.28 -26.71 -17.71
CA SER A 50 -2.17 -25.28 -18.00
C SER A 50 -1.19 -24.57 -17.06
N PRO A 51 -0.28 -23.70 -17.54
CA PRO A 51 0.66 -22.95 -16.70
C PRO A 51 -0.04 -21.94 -15.77
N ARG A 52 -1.35 -21.69 -15.94
CA ARG A 52 -2.17 -20.84 -15.09
C ARG A 52 -2.96 -21.61 -14.02
N SER A 53 -2.89 -22.94 -13.98
CA SER A 53 -3.65 -23.74 -13.00
C SER A 53 -3.01 -23.79 -11.61
N PHE A 54 -1.78 -23.27 -11.48
CA PHE A 54 -1.00 -23.26 -10.23
C PHE A 54 -0.22 -21.96 -10.06
N GLU A 55 0.27 -21.74 -8.84
CA GLU A 55 1.17 -20.64 -8.48
C GLU A 55 2.62 -21.10 -8.40
N VAL A 56 3.55 -20.18 -8.65
CA VAL A 56 5.00 -20.42 -8.52
C VAL A 56 5.59 -19.37 -7.59
N GLU A 57 6.25 -19.82 -6.53
CA GLU A 57 7.03 -18.95 -5.65
C GLU A 57 8.52 -19.13 -5.93
N VAL A 58 9.21 -18.04 -6.29
CA VAL A 58 10.64 -18.08 -6.54
C VAL A 58 11.41 -17.85 -5.24
N ARG A 59 12.30 -18.79 -4.90
CA ARG A 59 13.20 -18.72 -3.75
C ARG A 59 14.66 -18.76 -4.22
N PRO A 60 15.29 -17.61 -4.45
CA PRO A 60 16.71 -17.56 -4.73
C PRO A 60 17.52 -17.87 -3.46
N GLU A 61 18.56 -18.68 -3.60
CA GLU A 61 19.62 -18.73 -2.62
C GLU A 61 20.37 -17.40 -2.64
N ILE A 62 20.37 -16.72 -1.49
CA ILE A 62 20.98 -15.41 -1.29
C ILE A 62 21.95 -15.48 -0.12
N SER A 63 22.97 -14.64 -0.14
CA SER A 63 23.92 -14.56 0.98
C SER A 63 23.26 -14.00 2.25
N ALA A 64 23.87 -14.23 3.39
CA ALA A 64 23.40 -13.71 4.68
C ALA A 64 23.30 -12.18 4.68
N GLU A 65 24.23 -11.49 4.01
CA GLU A 65 24.26 -10.03 3.88
C GLU A 65 23.06 -9.52 3.07
N VAL A 66 22.73 -10.18 1.95
CA VAL A 66 21.55 -9.81 1.14
C VAL A 66 20.27 -10.07 1.91
N ALA A 67 20.19 -11.19 2.65
CA ALA A 67 19.05 -11.48 3.51
C ALA A 67 18.90 -10.42 4.62
N ALA A 68 19.99 -10.07 5.29
CA ALA A 68 20.00 -9.03 6.32
C ALA A 68 19.58 -7.66 5.76
N ALA A 69 20.07 -7.29 4.57
CA ALA A 69 19.67 -6.04 3.89
C ALA A 69 18.19 -6.01 3.54
N ARG A 70 17.62 -7.13 3.05
CA ARG A 70 16.18 -7.27 2.79
C ARG A 70 15.37 -7.11 4.08
N GLN A 71 15.78 -7.77 5.16
CA GLN A 71 15.11 -7.65 6.46
C GLN A 71 15.19 -6.22 7.02
N ALA A 72 16.34 -5.55 6.92
CA ALA A 72 16.50 -4.17 7.37
C ALA A 72 15.57 -3.23 6.59
N ARG A 73 15.47 -3.40 5.26
CA ARG A 73 14.53 -2.64 4.43
C ARG A 73 13.07 -2.90 4.81
N ALA A 74 12.69 -4.16 5.07
CA ALA A 74 11.35 -4.50 5.52
C ALA A 74 11.00 -3.84 6.86
N ARG A 75 11.95 -3.84 7.81
CA ARG A 75 11.80 -3.13 9.10
C ARG A 75 11.65 -1.63 8.92
N LEU A 76 12.39 -1.02 8.01
CA LEU A 76 12.27 0.40 7.70
C LEU A 76 10.87 0.75 7.19
N VAL A 77 10.33 -0.02 6.23
CA VAL A 77 8.97 0.19 5.70
C VAL A 77 7.92 0.06 6.80
N GLU A 78 8.07 -0.90 7.70
CA GLU A 78 7.12 -1.09 8.81
C GLU A 78 7.23 0.05 9.84
N ALA A 79 8.44 0.48 10.17
CA ALA A 79 8.67 1.60 11.07
C ALA A 79 8.09 2.91 10.50
N GLU A 80 8.27 3.17 9.19
CA GLU A 80 7.69 4.32 8.51
C GLU A 80 6.15 4.31 8.58
N ARG A 81 5.51 3.16 8.31
CA ARG A 81 4.05 3.01 8.42
C ARG A 81 3.54 3.25 9.84
N SER A 82 4.23 2.68 10.83
CA SER A 82 3.89 2.87 12.23
C SER A 82 4.04 4.32 12.66
N ALA A 83 5.13 4.98 12.28
CA ALA A 83 5.38 6.39 12.55
C ALA A 83 4.32 7.30 11.89
N GLU A 84 3.94 7.03 10.63
CA GLU A 84 2.90 7.80 9.96
C GLU A 84 1.55 7.66 10.68
N LYS A 85 1.16 6.44 11.04
CA LYS A 85 -0.07 6.20 11.80
C LYS A 85 -0.06 6.93 13.15
N ALA A 86 1.01 6.79 13.92
CA ALA A 86 1.16 7.48 15.20
C ALA A 86 1.10 9.00 15.04
N THR A 87 1.70 9.54 13.98
CA THR A 87 1.68 10.97 13.67
C THR A 87 0.26 11.45 13.35
N VAL A 88 -0.50 10.70 12.55
CA VAL A 88 -1.90 11.01 12.24
C VAL A 88 -2.76 11.02 13.50
N ASP A 89 -2.62 9.99 14.34
CA ASP A 89 -3.42 9.84 15.56
C ASP A 89 -3.10 10.93 16.59
N ALA A 90 -1.82 11.27 16.75
CA ALA A 90 -1.39 12.38 17.60
C ALA A 90 -1.86 13.74 17.08
N ALA A 91 -1.77 13.99 15.76
CA ALA A 91 -2.26 15.22 15.14
C ALA A 91 -3.77 15.41 15.36
N LYS A 92 -4.58 14.35 15.21
CA LYS A 92 -6.02 14.40 15.50
C LYS A 92 -6.29 14.74 16.96
N THR A 93 -5.62 14.04 17.88
CA THR A 93 -5.75 14.27 19.32
C THR A 93 -5.46 15.73 19.70
N LEU A 94 -4.39 16.31 19.15
CA LEU A 94 -4.03 17.71 19.42
C LEU A 94 -5.10 18.69 18.90
N LEU A 95 -5.63 18.46 17.69
CA LEU A 95 -6.69 19.32 17.14
C LEU A 95 -8.00 19.19 17.92
N GLU A 96 -8.37 17.99 18.37
CA GLU A 96 -9.53 17.74 19.22
C GLU A 96 -9.40 18.42 20.59
N GLN A 97 -8.18 18.52 21.12
CA GLN A 97 -7.87 19.29 22.32
C GLN A 97 -7.85 20.82 22.10
N GLY A 98 -8.08 21.29 20.87
CA GLY A 98 -8.17 22.71 20.53
C GLY A 98 -6.84 23.38 20.20
N TYR A 99 -5.74 22.64 20.07
CA TYR A 99 -4.48 23.20 19.60
C TYR A 99 -4.61 23.68 18.15
N THR A 100 -3.89 24.75 17.81
CA THR A 100 -3.83 25.20 16.42
C THR A 100 -3.02 24.21 15.59
N VAL A 101 -3.29 24.14 14.28
CA VAL A 101 -2.50 23.35 13.31
C VAL A 101 -1.00 23.70 13.37
N ARG A 102 -0.69 24.96 13.69
CA ARG A 102 0.68 25.44 13.80
C ARG A 102 1.38 24.85 15.02
N ASP A 103 0.71 24.87 16.17
CA ASP A 103 1.25 24.33 17.42
C ASP A 103 1.38 22.80 17.34
N ALA A 104 0.40 22.14 16.74
CA ALA A 104 0.47 20.70 16.47
C ALA A 104 1.67 20.35 15.57
N GLY A 105 1.97 21.17 14.56
CA GLY A 105 3.16 21.00 13.72
C GLY A 105 4.45 21.11 14.52
N SER A 106 4.57 22.17 15.33
CA SER A 106 5.73 22.38 16.21
C SER A 106 5.93 21.22 17.21
N LEU A 107 4.85 20.73 17.83
CA LEU A 107 4.90 19.62 18.81
C LEU A 107 5.27 18.28 18.16
N LEU A 108 4.80 18.02 16.95
CA LEU A 108 5.07 16.78 16.21
C LEU A 108 6.37 16.83 15.40
N GLY A 109 7.06 17.97 15.36
CA GLY A 109 8.28 18.14 14.57
C GLY A 109 8.04 18.12 13.05
N ILE A 110 6.83 18.48 12.60
CA ILE A 110 6.45 18.49 11.17
C ILE A 110 5.86 19.84 10.77
N SER A 111 5.81 20.11 9.46
CA SER A 111 5.23 21.37 8.99
C SER A 111 3.71 21.44 9.24
N PRO A 112 3.14 22.63 9.51
CA PRO A 112 1.69 22.81 9.64
C PRO A 112 0.91 22.33 8.40
N GLN A 113 1.52 22.44 7.21
CA GLN A 113 0.96 21.90 5.97
C GLN A 113 0.85 20.38 6.01
N ARG A 114 1.87 19.68 6.53
CA ARG A 114 1.83 18.23 6.69
C ARG A 114 0.77 17.80 7.69
N VAL A 115 0.62 18.50 8.82
CA VAL A 115 -0.49 18.28 9.77
C VAL A 115 -1.83 18.39 9.04
N SER A 116 -2.04 19.46 8.28
CA SER A 116 -3.28 19.70 7.53
C SER A 116 -3.56 18.58 6.52
N GLN A 117 -2.55 18.11 5.79
CA GLN A 117 -2.70 17.01 4.82
C GLN A 117 -3.07 15.68 5.49
N LEU A 118 -2.42 15.35 6.59
CA LEU A 118 -2.65 14.11 7.35
C LEU A 118 -4.06 14.06 7.94
N THR A 119 -4.59 15.20 8.41
CA THR A 119 -5.92 15.27 9.03
C THR A 119 -7.04 15.50 8.01
N SER A 120 -6.78 16.20 6.91
CA SER A 120 -7.77 16.42 5.83
C SER A 120 -8.04 15.18 4.99
N SER A 121 -7.06 14.27 4.89
CA SER A 121 -7.20 13.02 4.11
C SER A 121 -8.16 12.01 4.77
N GLY A 122 -8.52 12.21 6.05
CA GLY A 122 -9.51 11.42 6.79
C GLY A 122 -10.93 12.01 6.83
N CYS A 123 -11.15 13.22 6.33
CA CYS A 123 -12.46 13.88 6.35
C CYS A 123 -12.62 14.75 5.11
N LYS A 124 -13.38 14.27 4.10
CA LYS A 124 -14.07 15.20 3.21
C LYS A 124 -15.21 15.82 4.02
N PRO A 125 -15.20 17.11 4.36
CA PRO A 125 -16.35 17.72 4.99
C PRO A 125 -17.53 17.68 4.01
N ARG A 126 -18.61 17.02 4.41
CA ARG A 126 -19.91 17.08 3.73
C ARG A 126 -20.35 18.55 3.74
N LYS A 127 -20.36 19.20 2.58
CA LYS A 127 -20.75 20.61 2.43
C LYS A 127 -22.12 20.83 3.07
N GLU A 128 -22.13 21.47 4.23
CA GLU A 128 -23.34 21.93 4.89
C GLU A 128 -23.93 23.07 4.07
N ASN A 129 -25.06 22.78 3.43
CA ASN A 129 -25.76 23.69 2.55
C ASN A 129 -26.51 24.72 3.39
N ARG A 130 -25.81 25.76 3.88
CA ARG A 130 -26.45 26.94 4.48
C ARG A 130 -27.15 27.76 3.40
N LYS A 131 -28.36 27.36 3.03
CA LYS A 131 -29.34 28.29 2.44
C LYS A 131 -30.01 29.06 3.58
N ARG A 132 -29.43 30.21 3.95
CA ARG A 132 -30.19 31.31 4.57
C ARG A 132 -30.62 32.27 3.46
N SER A 133 -31.94 32.33 3.30
CA SER A 133 -32.73 33.58 3.26
C SER A 133 -32.51 34.54 2.09
N ALA A 134 -33.44 34.53 1.15
CA ALA A 134 -33.99 35.75 0.54
C ALA A 134 -35.52 35.53 0.47
N GLU A 135 -36.25 36.11 1.43
CA GLU A 135 -37.12 37.26 1.20
C GLU A 135 -38.35 36.94 0.33
N ARG A 136 -39.53 36.98 0.96
CA ARG A 136 -40.76 37.56 0.42
C ARG A 136 -41.85 37.55 1.48
N THR A 137 -41.86 38.61 2.28
CA THR A 137 -43.10 39.17 2.81
C THR A 137 -43.71 40.03 1.70
N PRO A 138 -45.02 39.94 1.45
CA PRO A 138 -45.73 41.15 1.05
C PRO A 138 -46.88 41.40 2.01
N SER A 139 -46.78 42.51 2.74
CA SER A 139 -47.89 43.11 3.47
C SER A 139 -48.58 44.12 2.56
N ARG A 140 -49.91 44.00 2.52
CA ARG A 140 -50.91 45.07 2.31
C ARG A 140 -51.07 45.69 0.91
N LYS A 141 -52.30 45.55 0.39
CA LYS A 141 -53.02 46.67 -0.23
C LYS A 141 -54.25 47.02 0.62
N ARG A 142 -54.34 48.30 1.00
CA ARG A 142 -55.49 49.00 1.57
C ARG A 142 -56.37 49.58 0.45
N ARG A 143 -57.69 49.59 0.66
CA ARG A 143 -58.67 50.61 0.20
C ARG A 143 -59.98 50.31 0.97
N VAL A 144 -60.32 50.99 2.07
CA VAL A 144 -60.93 52.33 2.25
C VAL A 144 -62.34 52.43 1.65
N VAL A 145 -63.31 52.24 2.55
CA VAL A 145 -64.62 52.91 2.81
C VAL A 145 -65.41 53.52 1.63
N SER A 146 -66.68 53.12 1.51
CA SER A 146 -67.88 53.91 1.88
C SER A 146 -69.10 53.00 1.92
#